data_AF-A0A933A8E2-F1
#
_entry.id   AF-A0A933A8E2-F1
#
_cell.length_a   1.000
_cell.length_b   1.000
_cell.length_c   1.000
_cell.angle_alpha   90.00
_cell.angle_beta   90.00
_cell.angle_gamma   90.00
#
_symmetry.space_group_name_H-M   'P 1'
#
loop_
_entity.id
_entity.type
_entity.pdbx_description
1 polymer ?
#
loop_
_entity_poly.entity_id
_entity_poly.type
_entity_poly.pdbx_seq_one_letter_code
_entity_poly.pdbx_strand_id
1 'polypeptide(L)' 'MTQAEIMELINIKRNMLEQHRAANPADTSAVVKILENEIKELETSLAKASPAPKRSEKKVFLDECAG' A
#
# COMPACT_ATOMS: atom_id res chain seq x y z
N MET A 1 2.05 2.44 -16.39
CA MET A 1 1.50 3.18 -15.25
C MET A 1 2.64 3.79 -14.45
N THR A 2 2.54 5.06 -14.13
CA THR A 2 3.44 5.76 -13.21
C THR A 2 3.07 5.45 -11.76
N GLN A 3 3.97 5.71 -10.81
CA GLN A 3 3.66 5.55 -9.38
C GLN A 3 2.48 6.43 -8.93
N ALA A 4 2.36 7.64 -9.50
CA ALA A 4 1.26 8.55 -9.22
C ALA A 4 -0.09 7.97 -9.69
N GLU A 5 -0.13 7.42 -10.91
CA GLU A 5 -1.34 6.75 -11.43
C GLU A 5 -1.74 5.53 -10.60
N ILE A 6 -0.76 4.76 -10.09
CA ILE A 6 -1.03 3.61 -9.20
C ILE A 6 -1.64 4.09 -7.87
N MET A 7 -1.08 5.15 -7.26
CA MET A 7 -1.64 5.71 -6.02
C MET A 7 -3.04 6.26 -6.21
N GLU A 8 -3.31 6.95 -7.33
CA GLU A 8 -4.62 7.48 -7.64
C GLU A 8 -5.65 6.34 -7.79
N LEU A 9 -5.30 5.27 -8.50
CA LEU A 9 -6.16 4.09 -8.63
C LEU A 9 -6.41 3.37 -7.30
N ILE A 10 -5.41 3.28 -6.42
CA ILE A 10 -5.59 2.74 -5.06
C ILE A 10 -6.61 3.60 -4.29
N ASN A 11 -6.49 4.93 -4.36
CA ASN A 11 -7.41 5.83 -3.66
C ASN A 11 -8.84 5.71 -4.19
N ILE A 12 -9.02 5.65 -5.52
CA ILE A 12 -10.34 5.45 -6.13
C ILE A 12 -10.96 4.13 -5.64
N LYS A 13 -10.21 3.02 -5.69
CA LYS A 13 -10.71 1.71 -5.26
C LYS A 13 -11.01 1.65 -3.76
N ARG A 14 -10.21 2.31 -2.92
CA ARG A 14 -10.48 2.43 -1.47
C ARG A 14 -11.76 3.21 -1.20
N ASN A 15 -11.99 4.32 -1.90
CA ASN A 15 -13.25 5.07 -1.79
C ASN A 15 -14.45 4.23 -2.21
N MET A 16 -14.34 3.45 -3.29
CA MET A 16 -15.40 2.53 -3.71
C MET A 16 -15.69 1.45 -2.67
N LEU A 17 -14.63 0.86 -2.09
CA LEU A 17 -14.75 -0.12 -1.02
C LEU A 17 -15.41 0.46 0.23
N GLU A 18 -15.04 1.68 0.61
CA GLU A 18 -15.63 2.39 1.74
C GLU A 18 -17.11 2.71 1.50
N GLN A 19 -17.48 3.17 0.29
CA GLN A 19 -18.88 3.38 -0.09
C GLN A 19 -19.70 2.09 -0.02
N HIS A 20 -19.15 0.97 -0.51
CA HIS A 20 -19.80 -0.34 -0.41
C HIS A 20 -20.01 -0.78 1.04
N ARG A 21 -18.98 -0.63 1.88
CA ARG A 21 -19.06 -0.97 3.31
C ARG A 21 -19.97 -0.02 4.08
N ALA A 22 -20.04 1.25 3.72
CA ALA A 22 -20.95 2.22 4.34
C ALA A 22 -22.41 1.93 3.97
N ALA A 23 -22.67 1.52 2.72
CA ALA A 23 -24.00 1.11 2.27
C ALA A 23 -24.45 -0.22 2.90
N ASN A 24 -23.51 -1.15 3.09
CA ASN A 24 -23.78 -2.43 3.74
C ASN A 24 -22.54 -2.95 4.50
N PRO A 25 -22.45 -2.73 5.82
CA PRO A 25 -21.27 -3.08 6.62
C PRO A 25 -20.98 -4.58 6.71
N ALA A 26 -21.99 -5.42 6.46
CA ALA A 26 -21.85 -6.88 6.43
C ALA A 26 -21.65 -7.42 5.00
N ASP A 27 -21.42 -6.54 4.02
CA ASP A 27 -21.22 -6.95 2.64
C ASP A 27 -19.94 -7.75 2.48
N THR A 28 -20.11 -9.06 2.28
CA THR A 28 -19.04 -10.00 1.93
C THR A 28 -19.13 -10.42 0.46
N SER A 29 -19.81 -9.60 -0.35
CA SER A 29 -19.99 -9.86 -1.78
C SER A 29 -18.65 -10.11 -2.47
N ALA A 30 -18.73 -10.86 -3.57
CA ALA A 30 -17.58 -11.07 -4.44
C ALA A 30 -16.95 -9.74 -4.88
N VAL A 31 -17.74 -8.67 -5.00
CA VAL A 31 -17.29 -7.31 -5.36
C VAL A 31 -16.34 -6.73 -4.32
N VAL A 32 -16.68 -6.83 -3.04
CA VAL A 32 -15.81 -6.38 -1.94
C VAL A 32 -14.48 -7.13 -1.95
N LYS A 33 -14.51 -8.45 -2.13
CA LYS A 33 -13.29 -9.28 -2.20
C LYS A 33 -12.44 -8.95 -3.42
N ILE A 34 -13.06 -8.69 -4.57
CA ILE A 34 -12.36 -8.28 -5.78
C ILE A 34 -11.66 -6.94 -5.54
N LEU A 35 -12.36 -5.94 -5.00
CA LEU A 35 -11.78 -4.63 -4.69
C LEU A 35 -10.60 -4.73 -3.71
N GLU A 36 -10.73 -5.54 -2.66
CA GLU A 36 -9.64 -5.80 -1.70
C GLU A 36 -8.42 -6.44 -2.37
N ASN A 37 -8.64 -7.43 -3.24
CA ASN A 37 -7.56 -8.09 -3.97
C ASN A 37 -6.86 -7.14 -4.95
N GLU A 38 -7.62 -6.35 -5.70
CA GLU A 38 -7.08 -5.38 -6.65
C GLU A 38 -6.25 -4.29 -5.94
N ILE A 39 -6.72 -3.79 -4.79
CA ILE A 39 -5.96 -2.83 -3.97
C ILE A 39 -4.63 -3.47 -3.56
N LYS A 40 -4.65 -4.71 -3.08
CA LYS A 40 -3.44 -5.43 -2.63
C LYS A 40 -2.45 -5.66 -3.77
N GLU A 41 -2.93 -5.98 -4.97
CA GLU A 41 -2.08 -6.14 -6.15
C GLU A 41 -1.43 -4.81 -6.57
N LEU A 42 -2.18 -3.70 -6.55
CA LEU A 42 -1.67 -2.37 -6.84
C LEU A 42 -0.64 -1.91 -5.80
N GLU A 43 -0.89 -2.15 -4.51
CA GLU A 43 0.06 -1.87 -3.43
C GLU A 43 1.34 -2.69 -3.58
N THR A 44 1.21 -3.97 -3.93
CA THR A 44 2.37 -4.84 -4.20
C THR A 44 3.17 -4.33 -5.39
N SER A 45 2.49 -3.88 -6.45
CA SER A 45 3.12 -3.33 -7.64
C SER A 45 3.84 -2.01 -7.34
N LEU A 46 3.23 -1.14 -6.52
CA LEU A 46 3.83 0.09 -6.04
C LEU A 46 5.07 -0.18 -5.17
N ALA A 47 5.00 -1.16 -4.27
CA ALA A 47 6.11 -1.55 -3.40
C ALA A 47 7.28 -2.13 -4.19
N LYS A 48 7.03 -2.88 -5.27
CA LYS A 48 8.08 -3.38 -6.18
C LYS A 48 8.68 -2.27 -7.04
N ALA A 49 7.89 -1.28 -7.43
CA ALA A 49 8.32 -0.13 -8.22
C ALA A 49 9.08 0.92 -7.39
N SER A 50 8.91 0.93 -6.07
CA SER A 50 9.70 1.75 -5.17
C SER A 50 11.00 1.03 -4.83
N PRO A 51 12.18 1.60 -5.10
CA PRO A 51 13.42 1.02 -4.60
C PRO A 51 13.31 0.97 -3.07
N ALA A 52 13.42 -0.24 -2.51
CA ALA A 52 13.45 -0.39 -1.06
C ALA A 52 14.52 0.56 -0.50
N PRO A 53 14.25 1.31 0.59
CA PRO A 53 15.33 1.99 1.28
C PRO A 53 16.33 0.91 1.66
N LYS A 54 17.54 0.99 1.09
CA LYS A 54 18.66 0.10 1.40
C LYS A 54 18.77 0.03 2.92
N ARG A 55 18.33 -1.08 3.53
CA ARG A 55 18.56 -1.39 4.95
C ARG A 55 20.02 -1.78 5.12
N SER A 56 20.96 -0.88 4.81
CA SER A 56 22.40 -1.17 4.87
C SER A 56 23.27 -0.05 5.41
N GLU A 57 22.75 0.97 6.11
CA GLU A 57 23.60 2.05 6.65
C GLU A 57 23.19 2.58 8.04
N LYS A 58 22.62 1.74 8.91
CA LYS A 58 22.39 2.11 10.33
C LYS A 58 22.99 1.10 11.30
N LYS A 59 24.29 0.81 11.18
CA LYS A 59 25.02 0.03 12.18
C LYS A 59 26.46 0.47 12.48
N VAL A 60 26.89 1.70 12.10
CA VAL A 60 28.28 2.14 12.33
C VAL A 60 28.39 3.62 12.77
N PHE A 61 27.54 4.08 13.70
CA PHE A 61 27.63 5.47 14.21
C PHE A 61 27.53 5.58 15.75
N LEU A 62 27.75 4.49 16.49
CA LEU A 62 27.69 4.50 17.96
C LEU A 62 29.00 4.05 18.63
N ASP A 63 30.14 4.17 17.95
CA ASP A 63 31.46 3.80 18.52
C ASP A 63 32.38 5.00 18.78
N GLU A 64 31.98 6.23 18.42
CA GLU A 64 32.83 7.42 18.55
C GLU A 64 32.52 8.32 19.77
N CYS A 65 31.69 7.87 20.73
CA CYS A 65 31.39 8.63 21.95
C CYS A 65 31.87 7.96 23.24
N ALA A 66 32.82 7.03 23.15
CA ALA A 66 33.50 6.42 24.30
C ALA A 66 35.01 6.72 24.30
N GLY A 67 35.36 7.96 23.95
CA GLY A 67 36.69 8.56 24.14
C GLY A 67 36.71 9.49 25.33
#